data_AF-A0A1R1PXG0-F1
#
_entry.id   AF-A0A1R1PXG0-F1
#
_cell.length_a   1.000
_cell.length_b   1.000
_cell.length_c   1.000
_cell.angle_alpha   90.00
_cell.angle_beta   90.00
_cell.angle_gamma   90.00
#
_symmetry.space_group_name_H-M   'P 1'
#
loop_
_entity.id
_entity.type
_entity.pdbx_description
1 polymer ?
#
loop_
_entity_poly.entity_id
_entity_poly.type
_entity_poly.pdbx_seq_one_letter_code
_entity_poly.pdbx_strand_id
1 'polypeptide(L)'
;MNGNKIGETHQEWHPFRRRYNLFVNNIQFGRVDAPFLSWSFRVVNEEQELLASIDRGFIGFGMELLTDAGQYSLRMDPGILQRDMENGAISSGFLRNQVGLDRIYPRVLTYDERAVLLACAISVDFDYFSRHSSHTPYH
;
A
#
# COMPACT_ATOMS: atom_id res chain seq x y z
N MET A 1 -10.53 -25.14 -14.41
CA MET A 1 -9.43 -24.23 -14.78
C MET A 1 -8.47 -24.22 -13.60
N ASN A 2 -7.34 -24.93 -13.68
CA ASN A 2 -6.35 -24.91 -12.60
C ASN A 2 -5.32 -23.82 -12.91
N GLY A 3 -5.64 -22.58 -12.53
CA GLY A 3 -4.68 -21.49 -12.59
C GLY A 3 -3.56 -21.73 -11.59
N ASN A 4 -2.31 -21.58 -12.02
CA ASN A 4 -1.18 -21.60 -11.09
C ASN A 4 -1.25 -20.36 -10.17
N LYS A 5 -1.24 -20.57 -8.85
CA LYS A 5 -1.27 -19.47 -7.88
C LYS A 5 0.08 -18.76 -7.88
N ILE A 6 0.10 -17.48 -8.25
CA ILE A 6 1.31 -16.64 -8.27
C ILE A 6 1.67 -16.21 -6.83
N GLY A 7 0.68 -15.77 -6.06
CA GLY A 7 0.85 -15.32 -4.67
C GLY A 7 -0.47 -14.86 -4.08
N GLU A 8 -0.41 -14.21 -2.92
CA GLU A 8 -1.60 -13.78 -2.18
C GLU A 8 -1.35 -12.55 -1.30
N THR A 9 -2.42 -11.77 -1.11
CA THR A 9 -2.47 -10.69 -0.12
C THR A 9 -3.60 -10.99 0.85
N HIS A 10 -3.32 -10.95 2.15
CA HIS A 10 -4.29 -11.22 3.21
C HIS A 10 -4.54 -9.95 4.00
N GLN A 11 -5.79 -9.54 4.07
CA GLN A 11 -6.22 -8.46 4.96
C GLN A 11 -6.28 -8.99 6.40
N GLU A 12 -5.64 -8.27 7.32
CA GLU A 12 -5.79 -8.49 8.75
C GLU A 12 -6.75 -7.43 9.30
N TRP A 13 -7.89 -7.87 9.84
CA TRP A 13 -8.90 -6.93 10.34
C TRP A 13 -8.36 -6.12 11.51
N HIS A 14 -8.63 -4.82 11.48
CA HIS A 14 -8.30 -3.90 12.56
C HIS A 14 -9.28 -2.71 12.57
N PRO A 15 -9.70 -2.19 13.74
CA PRO A 15 -10.75 -1.15 13.79
C PRO A 15 -10.36 0.19 13.17
N PHE A 16 -9.08 0.58 13.25
CA PHE A 16 -8.58 1.89 12.77
C PHE A 16 -7.30 1.81 11.94
N ARG A 17 -6.92 0.61 11.50
CA ARG A 17 -5.69 0.39 10.73
C ARG A 17 -6.00 -0.45 9.51
N ARG A 18 -5.22 -0.23 8.47
CA ARG A 18 -5.22 -1.00 7.23
C ARG A 18 -3.98 -1.89 7.27
N ARG A 19 -4.21 -3.18 7.43
CA ARG A 19 -3.15 -4.18 7.54
C ARG A 19 -3.28 -5.22 6.44
N TYR A 20 -2.18 -5.44 5.74
CA TYR A 20 -2.09 -6.43 4.68
C TYR A 20 -0.80 -7.21 4.83
N ASN A 21 -0.87 -8.52 4.69
CA ASN A 21 0.27 -9.42 4.65
C ASN A 21 0.41 -9.97 3.21
N LEU A 22 1.62 -9.91 2.65
CA LEU A 22 1.88 -10.24 1.24
C LEU A 22 2.77 -11.48 1.16
N PHE A 23 2.34 -12.48 0.37
CA PHE A 23 3.01 -13.77 0.27
C PHE A 23 3.23 -14.19 -1.18
N VAL A 24 4.39 -14.82 -1.43
CA VAL A 24 4.69 -15.59 -2.65
C VAL A 24 5.20 -16.95 -2.20
N ASN A 25 4.73 -18.04 -2.83
CA ASN A 25 5.08 -19.41 -2.43
C ASN A 25 4.90 -19.71 -0.93
N ASN A 26 3.84 -19.16 -0.31
CA ASN A 26 3.55 -19.23 1.13
C ASN A 26 4.60 -18.60 2.07
N ILE A 27 5.53 -17.82 1.53
CA ILE A 27 6.53 -17.07 2.29
C ILE A 27 6.09 -15.61 2.32
N GLN A 28 5.95 -15.05 3.52
CA GLN A 28 5.66 -13.63 3.67
C GLN A 28 6.89 -12.85 3.25
N PHE A 29 6.74 -11.96 2.28
CA PHE A 29 7.81 -11.07 1.86
C PHE A 29 7.55 -9.63 2.27
N GLY A 30 6.29 -9.25 2.50
CA GLY A 30 5.92 -7.87 2.76
C GLY A 30 4.74 -7.72 3.72
N ARG A 31 4.68 -6.57 4.38
CA ARG A 31 3.56 -6.14 5.21
C ARG A 31 3.25 -4.67 5.01
N VAL A 32 1.96 -4.35 4.99
CA VAL A 32 1.44 -2.99 5.14
C VAL A 32 0.84 -2.86 6.53
N ASP A 33 1.17 -1.78 7.22
CA ASP A 33 0.44 -1.35 8.41
C ASP A 33 0.32 0.18 8.44
N ALA A 34 -0.86 0.68 8.07
CA ALA A 34 -1.12 2.11 7.94
C ALA A 34 -2.37 2.55 8.73
N PRO A 35 -2.40 3.78 9.26
CA PRO A 35 -3.62 4.39 9.77
C PRO A 35 -4.76 4.42 8.73
N PHE A 36 -6.01 4.46 9.22
CA PHE A 36 -7.20 4.42 8.37
C PHE A 36 -7.28 5.55 7.33
N LEU A 37 -6.80 6.76 7.63
CA LEU A 37 -6.84 7.90 6.70
C LEU A 37 -5.56 8.03 5.86
N SER A 38 -4.74 6.98 5.81
CA SER A 38 -3.53 7.00 5.00
C SER A 38 -3.83 7.05 3.51
N TRP A 39 -3.09 7.91 2.83
CA TRP A 39 -3.03 8.05 1.37
C TRP A 39 -1.77 7.44 0.78
N SER A 40 -0.81 7.10 1.63
CA SER A 40 0.43 6.41 1.30
C SER A 40 0.56 5.18 2.19
N PHE A 41 0.90 4.05 1.58
CA PHE A 41 1.03 2.76 2.23
C PHE A 41 2.43 2.21 1.94
N ARG A 42 3.19 2.01 3.01
CA ARG A 42 4.53 1.42 2.92
C ARG A 42 4.42 -0.08 3.00
N VAL A 43 5.19 -0.77 2.17
CA VAL A 43 5.37 -2.22 2.23
C VAL A 43 6.76 -2.50 2.75
N VAL A 44 6.85 -3.20 3.88
CA VAL A 44 8.13 -3.48 4.56
C VAL A 44 8.35 -4.98 4.74
N ASN A 45 9.60 -5.41 4.79
CA ASN A 45 9.96 -6.80 5.16
C ASN A 45 9.89 -7.01 6.68
N GLU A 46 10.28 -8.20 7.13
CA GLU A 46 10.32 -8.56 8.55
C GLU A 46 11.29 -7.66 9.35
N GLU A 47 12.41 -7.28 8.72
CA GLU A 47 13.44 -6.38 9.27
C GLU A 47 13.05 -4.89 9.24
N GLN A 48 11.81 -4.55 8.88
CA GLN A 48 11.30 -3.17 8.75
C GLN A 48 11.96 -2.33 7.63
N GLU A 49 12.59 -2.98 6.66
CA GLU A 49 13.16 -2.33 5.48
C GLU A 49 12.09 -2.12 4.40
N LEU A 50 12.10 -0.94 3.76
CA LEU A 50 11.14 -0.56 2.73
C LEU A 50 11.36 -1.34 1.44
N LEU A 51 10.32 -2.03 1.00
CA LEU A 51 10.27 -2.80 -0.25
C LEU A 51 9.60 -2.01 -1.37
N ALA A 52 8.51 -1.32 -1.03
CA ALA A 52 7.68 -0.59 -1.98
C ALA A 52 6.80 0.46 -1.28
N SER A 53 6.26 1.40 -2.06
CA SER A 53 5.16 2.28 -1.64
C SER A 53 3.98 2.19 -2.60
N ILE A 54 2.78 2.35 -2.04
CA ILE A 54 1.54 2.54 -2.78
C ILE A 54 1.01 3.92 -2.39
N ASP A 55 0.98 4.85 -3.34
CA ASP A 55 0.55 6.22 -3.12
C ASP A 55 -0.72 6.49 -3.93
N ARG A 56 -1.77 6.93 -3.25
CA ARG A 56 -3.00 7.42 -3.87
C ARG A 56 -2.83 8.92 -4.09
N GLY A 57 -2.65 9.32 -5.35
CA GLY A 57 -2.43 10.72 -5.71
C GLY A 57 -3.70 11.55 -5.55
N PHE A 58 -3.59 12.70 -4.89
CA PHE A 58 -4.51 13.83 -5.09
C PHE A 58 -3.78 14.85 -5.96
N ILE A 59 -4.34 15.17 -7.13
CA ILE A 59 -3.83 16.27 -7.95
C ILE A 59 -4.63 17.51 -7.55
N GLY A 60 -4.32 18.05 -6.36
CA GLY A 60 -4.67 19.42 -6.00
C GLY A 60 -6.02 19.63 -5.30
N PHE A 61 -5.95 20.47 -4.25
CA PHE A 61 -6.98 21.36 -3.72
C PHE A 61 -8.45 21.03 -4.05
N GLY A 62 -9.11 20.26 -3.17
CA GLY A 62 -10.53 20.42 -2.83
C GLY A 62 -11.62 20.16 -3.88
N MET A 63 -11.29 19.92 -5.16
CA MET A 63 -12.27 19.69 -6.23
C MET A 63 -12.33 18.22 -6.72
N GLU A 64 -11.38 17.36 -6.34
CA GLU A 64 -11.31 15.95 -6.75
C GLU A 64 -12.06 14.97 -5.81
N LEU A 65 -12.82 15.44 -4.81
CA LEU A 65 -13.58 14.54 -3.91
C LEU A 65 -14.78 13.85 -4.60
N LEU A 66 -14.98 14.06 -5.91
CA LEU A 66 -16.18 13.65 -6.65
C LEU A 66 -15.92 12.91 -7.98
N THR A 67 -14.68 12.75 -8.42
CA THR A 67 -14.38 12.01 -9.67
C THR A 67 -13.69 10.69 -9.38
N ASP A 68 -14.35 9.61 -9.79
CA ASP A 68 -14.07 8.17 -9.61
C ASP A 68 -12.79 7.66 -10.30
N ALA A 69 -11.73 8.48 -10.37
CA ALA A 69 -10.45 8.13 -11.00
C ALA A 69 -9.28 8.62 -10.15
N GLY A 70 -9.05 7.96 -9.02
CA GLY A 70 -7.82 8.16 -8.23
C GLY A 70 -6.62 7.53 -8.93
N GLN A 71 -5.60 8.32 -9.25
CA GLN A 71 -4.35 7.76 -9.79
C GLN A 71 -3.57 7.07 -8.67
N TYR A 72 -3.19 5.81 -8.91
CA TYR A 72 -2.33 5.03 -8.01
C TYR A 72 -0.90 5.00 -8.56
N SER A 73 0.05 5.39 -7.72
CA SER A 73 1.48 5.23 -8.01
C SER A 73 2.03 4.09 -7.16
N LEU A 74 2.57 3.08 -7.82
CA LEU A 74 3.28 1.98 -7.17
C LEU A 74 4.77 2.17 -7.42
N ARG A 75 5.54 2.33 -6.35
CA ARG A 75 7.00 2.49 -6.40
C ARG A 75 7.63 1.22 -5.86
N MET A 76 8.38 0.54 -6.71
CA MET A 76 8.93 -0.80 -6.45
C MET A 76 10.43 -0.88 -6.71
N ASP A 77 11.02 0.23 -7.16
CA ASP A 77 12.44 0.32 -7.47
C ASP A 77 13.19 0.92 -6.27
N PRO A 78 14.18 0.23 -5.70
CA PRO A 78 14.92 0.72 -4.53
C PRO A 78 15.56 2.09 -4.75
N GLY A 79 16.06 2.38 -5.96
CA GLY A 79 16.69 3.66 -6.28
C GLY A 79 15.67 4.81 -6.37
N ILE A 80 14.48 4.54 -6.87
CA ILE A 80 13.37 5.51 -6.85
C ILE A 80 12.89 5.75 -5.41
N LEU A 81 12.69 4.68 -4.64
CA LEU A 81 12.28 4.77 -3.23
C LEU A 81 13.29 5.59 -2.40
N GLN A 82 14.59 5.42 -2.65
CA GLN A 82 15.66 6.18 -2.00
C GLN A 82 15.51 7.67 -2.27
N ARG A 83 15.36 8.05 -3.55
CA ARG A 83 15.20 9.45 -3.95
C ARG A 83 13.93 10.06 -3.37
N ASP A 84 12.83 9.33 -3.38
CA ASP A 84 11.55 9.83 -2.87
C ASP A 84 11.54 9.96 -1.35
N MET A 85 12.25 9.09 -0.64
CA MET A 85 12.46 9.21 0.80
C MET A 85 13.31 10.44 1.13
N GLU A 86 14.42 10.66 0.40
CA GLU A 86 15.27 11.84 0.54
C GLU A 86 14.52 13.14 0.24
N ASN A 87 13.63 13.13 -0.77
CA ASN A 87 12.81 14.28 -1.15
C ASN A 87 11.56 14.46 -0.28
N GLY A 88 11.32 13.58 0.69
CA GLY A 88 10.15 13.63 1.57
C GLY A 88 8.81 13.25 0.92
N ALA A 89 8.81 12.72 -0.31
CA ALA A 89 7.60 12.27 -1.00
C ALA A 89 7.00 11.01 -0.37
N ILE A 90 7.83 10.14 0.24
CA ILE A 90 7.39 8.96 1.02
C ILE A 90 7.38 9.26 2.53
N SER A 91 7.59 10.53 2.91
CA SER A 91 7.44 10.98 4.29
C SER A 91 5.98 11.34 4.52
N SER A 92 5.13 10.34 4.74
CA SER A 92 3.82 10.62 5.32
C SER A 92 4.07 11.32 6.67
N GLY A 93 3.85 12.64 6.73
CA GLY A 93 4.08 13.48 7.91
C GLY A 93 3.35 13.02 9.18
N PHE A 94 2.49 12.00 9.07
CA PHE A 94 1.77 11.34 10.15
C PHE A 94 2.50 10.11 10.76
N LEU A 95 3.62 9.63 10.18
CA LEU A 95 4.34 8.42 10.62
C LEU A 95 5.80 8.68 11.07
N ARG A 96 6.12 9.88 11.57
CA ARG A 96 7.48 10.18 12.10
C ARG A 96 7.90 9.29 13.30
N ASN A 97 6.97 8.52 13.87
CA ASN A 97 7.20 7.67 15.05
C ASN A 97 7.37 6.16 14.73
N GLN A 98 7.40 5.73 13.46
CA GLN A 98 7.77 4.34 13.14
C GLN A 98 9.28 4.21 13.02
N VAL A 99 9.90 3.91 14.17
CA VAL A 99 11.32 3.62 14.37
C VAL A 99 11.77 2.49 13.42
N GLY A 100 12.82 2.72 12.62
CA GLY A 100 13.45 1.69 11.78
C GLY A 100 13.20 1.79 10.27
N LEU A 101 12.34 2.71 9.84
CA LEU A 101 11.88 2.83 8.46
C LEU A 101 12.80 3.61 7.50
N ASP A 102 14.02 3.97 7.91
CA ASP A 102 14.96 4.73 7.06
C ASP A 102 15.78 3.82 6.13
N ARG A 103 15.60 2.49 6.26
CA ARG A 103 16.32 1.50 5.48
C ARG A 103 15.49 1.01 4.31
N ILE A 104 16.09 0.99 3.14
CA ILE A 104 15.49 0.46 1.91
C ILE A 104 16.08 -0.91 1.64
N TYR A 105 15.22 -1.87 1.32
CA TYR A 105 15.67 -3.18 0.91
C TYR A 105 16.29 -3.08 -0.48
N PRO A 106 17.58 -3.45 -0.67
CA PRO A 106 18.31 -3.15 -1.91
C PRO A 106 17.90 -4.05 -3.09
N ARG A 107 17.21 -5.17 -2.83
CA ARG A 107 16.82 -6.12 -3.88
C ARG A 107 15.55 -5.64 -4.58
N VAL A 108 15.61 -5.65 -5.90
CA VAL A 108 14.46 -5.46 -6.78
C VAL A 108 13.43 -6.57 -6.55
N LEU A 109 12.15 -6.20 -6.40
CA LEU A 109 11.05 -7.17 -6.28
C LEU A 109 10.94 -8.06 -7.53
N THR A 110 10.67 -9.35 -7.33
CA THR A 110 10.39 -10.31 -8.40
C THR A 110 9.07 -9.98 -9.10
N TYR A 111 8.82 -10.52 -10.30
CA TYR A 111 7.56 -10.30 -10.99
C TYR A 111 6.34 -10.79 -10.18
N ASP A 112 6.47 -11.91 -9.48
CA ASP A 112 5.41 -12.45 -8.63
C ASP A 112 5.12 -11.52 -7.43
N GLU A 113 6.17 -11.01 -6.78
CA GLU A 113 6.03 -10.05 -5.67
C GLU A 113 5.40 -8.74 -6.14
N ARG A 114 5.76 -8.26 -7.34
CA ARG A 114 5.14 -7.08 -7.98
C ARG A 114 3.67 -7.31 -8.31
N ALA A 115 3.32 -8.51 -8.78
CA ALA A 115 1.93 -8.89 -9.04
C ALA A 115 1.11 -8.93 -7.74
N VAL A 116 1.67 -9.48 -6.66
CA VAL A 116 1.03 -9.47 -5.34
C VAL A 116 0.90 -8.04 -4.79
N LEU A 117 1.92 -7.20 -4.98
CA LEU A 117 1.86 -5.79 -4.59
C LEU A 117 0.75 -5.02 -5.34
N LEU A 118 0.60 -5.27 -6.66
CA LEU A 118 -0.49 -4.71 -7.45
C LEU A 118 -1.86 -5.20 -6.93
N ALA A 119 -1.99 -6.50 -6.63
CA ALA A 119 -3.20 -7.05 -6.03
C ALA A 119 -3.49 -6.37 -4.67
N CYS A 120 -2.47 -6.14 -3.85
CA CYS A 120 -2.61 -5.40 -2.59
C CYS A 120 -3.10 -3.96 -2.81
N ALA A 121 -2.57 -3.25 -3.81
CA ALA A 121 -3.02 -1.88 -4.13
C ALA A 121 -4.50 -1.84 -4.54
N ILE A 122 -4.94 -2.82 -5.34
CA ILE A 122 -6.34 -2.98 -5.72
C ILE A 122 -7.21 -3.27 -4.49
N SER A 123 -6.78 -4.19 -3.62
CA SER A 123 -7.51 -4.51 -2.38
C SER A 123 -7.68 -3.30 -1.46
N VAL A 124 -6.61 -2.50 -1.30
CA VAL A 124 -6.65 -1.24 -0.53
C VAL A 124 -7.70 -0.28 -1.09
N ASP A 125 -7.83 -0.18 -2.41
CA ASP A 125 -8.81 0.67 -3.07
C ASP A 125 -10.26 0.20 -2.81
N PHE A 126 -10.52 -1.10 -3.00
CA PHE A 126 -11.84 -1.69 -2.71
C PHE A 126 -12.26 -1.49 -1.25
N ASP A 127 -11.34 -1.69 -0.31
CA ASP A 127 -11.57 -1.49 1.13
C ASP A 127 -11.87 -0.03 1.47
N TYR A 128 -11.29 0.90 0.72
CA TYR A 128 -11.58 2.32 0.85
C TYR A 128 -13.05 2.57 0.48
N PHE A 129 -13.48 2.18 -0.72
CA PHE A 129 -14.81 2.52 -1.22
C PHE A 129 -15.96 1.70 -0.60
N SER A 130 -15.73 0.43 -0.26
CA SER A 130 -16.77 -0.44 0.34
C SER A 130 -17.28 0.06 1.70
N ARG A 131 -16.50 0.90 2.38
CA ARG A 131 -16.86 1.49 3.68
C ARG A 131 -17.49 2.88 3.56
N HIS A 132 -17.40 3.52 2.40
CA HIS A 132 -18.02 4.83 2.14
C HIS A 132 -19.42 4.70 1.48
N SER A 133 -19.86 3.50 1.10
CA SER A 133 -21.17 3.25 0.47
C SER A 133 -22.33 2.96 1.44
N SER A 134 -22.10 2.95 2.76
CA SER A 134 -23.16 2.74 3.75
C SER A 134 -23.88 4.05 4.14
N HIS A 135 -24.61 4.67 3.20
CA HIS A 135 -25.72 5.58 3.51
C HIS A 135 -26.66 5.77 2.31
N THR A 136 -27.70 4.94 2.24
CA THR A 136 -28.99 5.33 1.66
C THR A 136 -30.07 4.74 2.56
N PRO A 137 -30.55 5.49 3.58
CA PRO A 137 -31.72 5.07 4.32
C PRO A 137 -32.93 5.28 3.40
N TYR A 138 -33.54 4.18 2.95
CA TYR A 138 -34.89 4.22 2.41
C TYR A 138 -35.87 4.30 3.59
N HIS A 139 -36.49 5.46 3.78
CA HIS A 139 -37.75 5.63 4.47
C HIS A 139 -38.59 6.69 3.77
#